data_AF-A0A3B0WEM3-F1
#
_entry.id   AF-A0A3B0WEM3-F1
#
_cell.length_a   1.000
_cell.length_b   1.000
_cell.length_c   1.000
_cell.angle_alpha   90.00
_cell.angle_beta   90.00
_cell.angle_gamma   90.00
#
_symmetry.space_group_name_H-M   'P 1'
#
loop_
_entity.id
_entity.type
_entity.pdbx_description
1 polymer ?
#
loop_
_entity_poly.entity_id
_entity_poly.type
_entity_poly.pdbx_seq_one_letter_code
_entity_poly.pdbx_strand_id
1 'polypeptide(L)'
;PQAEWTTLIHLAEPGQPPLATGDSPPLGGDYPTYIWAAGETFADQYQLTIPEDLANGRYPLWLGMYDSATAERLPLTINNEPQPNQVIQIGSIEIISP
;
A
#
# COMPACT_ATOMS: atom_id res chain seq x y z
N PRO A 1 15.03 8.01 16.17
CA PRO A 1 14.86 6.63 15.65
C PRO A 1 15.14 6.66 14.15
N GLN A 2 15.66 5.57 13.61
CA GLN A 2 15.89 5.43 12.17
C GLN A 2 14.54 5.14 11.50
N ALA A 3 14.17 5.89 10.46
CA ALA A 3 12.85 5.79 9.86
C ALA A 3 12.76 4.55 8.95
N GLU A 4 12.05 3.54 9.41
CA GLU A 4 11.69 2.37 8.61
C GLU A 4 10.27 2.55 8.13
N TRP A 5 10.07 2.49 6.82
CA TRP A 5 8.76 2.63 6.21
C TRP A 5 8.31 1.32 5.61
N THR A 6 7.01 1.07 5.70
CA THR A 6 6.34 -0.05 5.07
C THR A 6 5.42 0.50 3.99
N THR A 7 5.47 -0.09 2.80
CA THR A 7 4.45 0.16 1.77
C THR A 7 3.21 -0.63 2.12
N LEU A 8 2.06 0.02 2.07
CA LEU A 8 0.76 -0.64 2.24
C LEU A 8 0.11 -0.92 0.89
N ILE A 9 -0.44 -2.12 0.74
CA ILE A 9 -1.20 -2.55 -0.44
C ILE A 9 -2.48 -3.19 0.06
N HIS A 10 -3.58 -2.46 0.02
CA HIS A 10 -4.85 -2.90 0.63
C HIS A 10 -5.92 -3.10 -0.43
N LEU A 11 -6.54 -4.27 -0.44
CA LEU A 11 -7.82 -4.50 -1.12
C LEU A 11 -8.95 -4.16 -0.15
N ALA A 12 -9.63 -3.05 -0.36
CA ALA A 12 -10.59 -2.55 0.62
C ALA A 12 -11.68 -1.69 -0.02
N GLU A 13 -12.89 -1.77 0.51
CA GLU A 13 -13.90 -0.75 0.27
C GLU A 13 -13.53 0.55 1.01
N PRO A 14 -13.92 1.74 0.51
CA PRO A 14 -13.62 3.00 1.17
C PRO A 14 -14.11 3.01 2.63
N GLY A 15 -13.20 3.25 3.56
CA GLY A 15 -13.50 3.36 5.00
C GLY A 15 -13.82 2.04 5.69
N GLN A 16 -13.61 0.89 5.03
CA GLN A 16 -13.70 -0.43 5.66
C GLN A 16 -12.29 -0.99 5.97
N PRO A 17 -12.18 -1.94 6.92
CA PRO A 17 -10.96 -2.73 7.07
C PRO A 17 -10.59 -3.46 5.76
N PRO A 18 -9.30 -3.69 5.50
CA PRO A 18 -8.87 -4.39 4.30
C PRO A 18 -9.33 -5.86 4.32
N LEU A 19 -9.79 -6.33 3.16
CA LEU A 19 -10.14 -7.72 2.89
C LEU A 19 -8.90 -8.56 2.59
N ALA A 20 -7.87 -7.92 2.01
CA ALA A 20 -6.55 -8.49 1.79
C ALA A 20 -5.49 -7.40 1.92
N THR A 21 -4.30 -7.77 2.38
CA THR A 21 -3.15 -6.86 2.57
C THR A 21 -1.89 -7.45 1.97
N GLY A 22 -1.07 -6.62 1.33
CA GLY A 22 0.24 -6.96 0.77
C GLY A 22 1.36 -6.11 1.37
N ASP A 23 1.17 -5.66 2.61
CA ASP A 23 2.05 -4.70 3.28
C ASP A 23 3.44 -5.32 3.47
N SER A 24 4.46 -4.62 3.00
CA SER A 24 5.84 -5.09 3.08
C SER A 24 6.83 -3.91 3.04
N PRO A 25 8.04 -4.10 3.60
CA PRO A 25 9.11 -3.14 3.41
C PRO A 25 9.38 -2.97 1.90
N PRO A 26 9.67 -1.74 1.43
CA PRO A 26 10.10 -1.53 0.06
C PRO A 26 11.26 -2.46 -0.32
N LEU A 27 11.25 -2.93 -1.57
CA LEU A 27 12.25 -3.86 -2.12
C LEU A 27 12.41 -5.14 -1.30
N GLY A 28 11.34 -5.59 -0.63
CA GLY A 28 11.38 -6.77 0.26
C GLY A 28 12.28 -6.59 1.49
N GLY A 29 12.76 -5.37 1.77
CA GLY A 29 13.68 -5.07 2.85
C GLY A 29 15.17 -5.12 2.49
N ASP A 30 15.52 -5.43 1.24
CA ASP A 30 16.92 -5.55 0.79
C ASP A 30 17.65 -4.20 0.77
N TYR A 31 16.92 -3.09 0.69
CA TYR A 31 17.47 -1.73 0.70
C TYR A 31 16.68 -0.83 1.66
N PRO A 32 17.10 -0.75 2.94
CA PRO A 32 16.33 -0.08 3.99
C PRO A 32 16.01 1.39 3.68
N THR A 33 14.81 1.84 4.05
CA THR A 33 14.31 3.19 3.70
C THR A 33 15.09 4.33 4.33
N TYR A 34 15.79 4.07 5.44
CA TYR A 34 16.54 5.10 6.14
C TYR A 34 17.84 5.52 5.46
N ILE A 35 18.33 4.77 4.47
CA ILE A 35 19.49 5.14 3.66
C ILE A 35 19.09 5.74 2.32
N TRP A 36 17.80 5.86 2.04
CA TRP A 36 17.33 6.43 0.78
C TRP A 36 17.76 7.89 0.65
N ALA A 37 18.19 8.25 -0.55
CA ALA A 37 18.44 9.63 -0.93
C ALA A 37 17.20 10.22 -1.64
N ALA A 38 17.00 11.52 -1.48
CA ALA A 38 15.93 12.23 -2.17
C ALA A 38 16.11 12.11 -3.69
N GLY A 39 15.03 11.75 -4.39
CA GLY A 39 15.02 11.60 -5.85
C GLY A 39 15.38 10.20 -6.35
N GLU A 40 15.73 9.26 -5.47
CA GLU A 40 15.86 7.85 -5.87
C GLU A 40 14.52 7.28 -6.34
N THR A 41 14.57 6.41 -7.35
CA THR A 41 13.42 5.73 -7.91
C THR A 41 13.72 4.24 -8.00
N PHE A 42 12.78 3.42 -7.53
CA PHE A 42 12.93 1.98 -7.45
C PHE A 42 11.81 1.29 -8.24
N ALA A 43 12.16 0.21 -8.93
CA ALA A 43 11.19 -0.75 -9.42
C ALA A 43 10.99 -1.81 -8.33
N ASP A 44 9.75 -1.98 -7.89
CA ASP A 44 9.42 -2.83 -6.76
C ASP A 44 8.24 -3.76 -7.10
N GLN A 45 8.15 -4.89 -6.41
CA GLN A 45 7.11 -5.89 -6.62
C GLN A 45 6.46 -6.26 -5.30
N TYR A 46 5.13 -6.18 -5.28
CA TYR A 46 4.31 -6.50 -4.12
C TYR A 46 3.44 -7.73 -4.41
N GLN A 47 3.26 -8.57 -3.39
CA GLN A 47 2.37 -9.72 -3.46
C GLN A 47 1.13 -9.45 -2.60
N LEU A 48 -0.04 -9.72 -3.16
CA LEU A 48 -1.32 -9.61 -2.49
C LEU A 48 -2.05 -10.95 -2.66
N THR A 49 -2.20 -11.69 -1.57
CA THR A 49 -2.94 -12.96 -1.57
C THR A 49 -4.42 -12.68 -1.39
N ILE A 50 -5.23 -13.10 -2.37
CA ILE A 50 -6.68 -12.92 -2.35
C ILE A 50 -7.34 -14.09 -1.61
N PRO A 51 -8.23 -13.84 -0.64
CA PRO A 51 -9.00 -14.91 0.01
C PRO A 51 -9.86 -15.69 -1.01
N GLU A 52 -9.84 -17.02 -0.93
CA GLU A 52 -10.61 -17.89 -1.85
C GLU A 52 -12.13 -17.77 -1.67
N ASP A 53 -12.57 -17.35 -0.48
CA ASP A 53 -13.98 -17.16 -0.12
C ASP A 53 -14.47 -15.73 -0.37
N LEU A 54 -13.65 -14.87 -0.97
CA LEU A 54 -14.04 -13.51 -1.32
C LEU A 54 -15.15 -13.54 -2.38
N ALA A 55 -16.25 -12.86 -2.08
CA ALA A 55 -17.41 -12.80 -2.98
C ALA A 55 -17.04 -12.20 -4.35
N ASN A 56 -17.80 -12.59 -5.38
CA ASN A 56 -17.66 -11.99 -6.70
C ASN A 56 -17.96 -10.49 -6.63
N GLY A 57 -17.12 -9.68 -7.26
CA GLY A 57 -17.25 -8.23 -7.19
C GLY A 57 -15.99 -7.50 -7.63
N ARG A 58 -16.10 -6.17 -7.67
CA ARG A 58 -15.01 -5.28 -8.03
C ARG A 58 -14.54 -4.53 -6.79
N TYR A 59 -13.32 -4.81 -6.36
CA TYR A 59 -12.76 -4.29 -5.12
C TYR A 59 -11.67 -3.25 -5.40
N PRO A 60 -11.71 -2.06 -4.78
CA PRO A 60 -10.66 -1.06 -4.92
C PRO A 60 -9.32 -1.52 -4.34
N LEU A 61 -8.22 -1.16 -5.02
CA LEU A 61 -6.85 -1.39 -4.57
C LEU A 61 -6.21 -0.06 -4.16
N TRP A 62 -5.68 -0.01 -2.94
CA TRP A 62 -5.11 1.18 -2.32
C TRP A 62 -3.61 1.03 -2.08
N LEU A 63 -2.88 2.12 -2.31
CA LEU A 63 -1.43 2.24 -2.09
C LEU A 63 -1.14 3.41 -1.14
N GLY A 64 -0.13 3.24 -0.30
CA GLY A 64 0.47 4.31 0.49
C GLY A 64 1.70 3.79 1.25
N MET A 65 2.21 4.59 2.19
CA MET A 65 3.29 4.17 3.08
C MET A 65 3.02 4.62 4.51
N TYR A 66 3.60 3.93 5.47
CA TYR A 66 3.53 4.31 6.89
C TYR A 66 4.86 4.05 7.59
N ASP A 67 5.10 4.75 8.70
CA ASP A 67 6.25 4.50 9.57
C ASP A 67 6.02 3.21 10.36
N SER A 68 6.89 2.22 10.17
CA SER A 68 6.73 0.89 10.74
C SER A 68 6.75 0.88 12.28
N ALA A 69 7.38 1.87 12.92
CA ALA A 69 7.47 1.96 14.37
C ALA A 69 6.25 2.62 15.01
N THR A 70 5.63 3.60 14.33
CA THR A 70 4.48 4.36 14.87
C THR A 70 3.13 3.95 14.26
N ALA A 71 3.14 3.22 13.15
CA ALA A 71 1.98 2.96 12.31
C ALA A 71 1.31 4.22 11.73
N GLU A 72 1.97 5.38 11.79
CA GLU A 72 1.46 6.62 11.21
C GLU A 72 1.68 6.65 9.69
N ARG A 73 0.64 6.97 8.93
CA ARG A 73 0.73 7.07 7.47
C ARG A 73 1.57 8.28 7.06
N LEU A 74 2.47 8.08 6.11
CA LEU A 74 3.30 9.14 5.54
C LEU A 74 2.44 10.08 4.68
N PRO A 75 2.70 11.39 4.67
CA PRO A 75 1.99 12.31 3.78
C PRO A 75 2.07 11.90 2.31
N LEU A 76 0.92 11.85 1.64
CA LEU A 76 0.83 11.57 0.21
C LEU A 76 0.14 12.73 -0.49
N THR A 77 0.79 13.28 -1.52
CA THR A 77 0.22 14.34 -2.36
C THR A 77 0.23 13.92 -3.83
N ILE A 78 -0.81 14.31 -4.57
CA ILE A 78 -0.90 14.16 -6.03
C ILE A 78 -1.21 15.53 -6.61
N ASN A 79 -0.38 16.00 -7.53
CA ASN A 79 -0.47 17.38 -8.06
C ASN A 79 -0.54 18.44 -6.95
N ASN A 80 0.24 18.24 -5.88
CA ASN A 80 0.27 19.06 -4.66
C ASN A 80 -0.99 19.02 -3.77
N GLU A 81 -1.96 18.16 -4.07
CA GLU A 81 -3.14 17.97 -3.24
C GLU A 81 -2.98 16.76 -2.30
N PRO A 82 -3.13 16.95 -0.96
CA PRO A 82 -3.11 15.84 0.00
C PRO A 82 -4.18 14.79 -0.32
N GLN A 83 -3.81 13.52 -0.20
CA GLN A 83 -4.74 12.43 -0.45
C GLN A 83 -5.53 12.07 0.82
N PRO A 84 -6.85 11.78 0.71
CA PRO A 84 -7.63 11.30 1.83
C PRO A 84 -6.99 10.08 2.48
N ASN A 85 -6.88 10.11 3.81
CA ASN A 85 -6.21 9.08 4.60
C ASN A 85 -4.77 8.76 4.14
N GLN A 86 -4.09 9.65 3.41
CA GLN A 86 -2.72 9.46 2.92
C GLN A 86 -2.51 8.21 2.06
N VAL A 87 -3.54 7.80 1.32
CA VAL A 87 -3.49 6.67 0.38
C VAL A 87 -4.12 7.07 -0.93
N ILE A 88 -3.73 6.39 -2.01
CA ILE A 88 -4.30 6.57 -3.35
C ILE A 88 -4.89 5.27 -3.85
N GLN A 89 -6.04 5.35 -4.53
CA GLN A 89 -6.57 4.22 -5.28
C GLN A 89 -5.76 4.05 -6.57
N ILE A 90 -5.09 2.92 -6.72
CA ILE A 90 -4.27 2.61 -7.90
C ILE A 90 -5.00 1.74 -8.92
N GLY A 91 -6.19 1.27 -8.58
CA GLY A 91 -7.03 0.50 -9.48
C GLY A 91 -8.11 -0.29 -8.75
N SER A 92 -8.50 -1.40 -9.35
CA SER A 92 -9.48 -2.34 -8.81
C SER A 92 -9.16 -3.76 -9.28
N ILE A 93 -9.43 -4.74 -8.43
CA ILE A 93 -9.41 -6.16 -8.79
C ILE A 93 -10.85 -6.64 -8.95
N GLU A 94 -11.14 -7.35 -10.03
CA GLU A 94 -12.41 -8.02 -10.25
C GLU A 94 -12.29 -9.49 -9.89
N ILE A 95 -13.11 -9.94 -8.95
CA ILE A 95 -13.20 -11.33 -8.52
C ILE A 95 -14.38 -11.96 -9.24
N ILE A 96 -14.07 -13.01 -10.01
CA ILE A 96 -15.04 -13.79 -10.76
C ILE A 96 -14.77 -15.25 -10.40
N SER A 97 -15.61 -15.81 -9.54
CA SER A 97 -15.66 -17.25 -9.34
C SER A 97 -16.29 -17.90 -10.58
N PRO A 98 -15.73 -19.02 -11.06
CA PRO A 98 -16.28 -19.79 -12.18
C PRO A 98 -17.67 -20.38 -11.90
#